data_AF-A0A2C6MGS5-F1
#
_entry.id   AF-A0A2C6MGS5-F1
#
_cell.length_a   1.000
_cell.length_b   1.000
_cell.length_c   1.000
_cell.angle_alpha   90.00
_cell.angle_beta   90.00
_cell.angle_gamma   90.00
#
_symmetry.space_group_name_H-M   'P 1'
#
loop_
_entity.id
_entity.type
_entity.pdbx_description
1 polymer ?
#
loop_
_entity_poly.entity_id
_entity_poly.type
_entity_poly.pdbx_seq_one_letter_code
_entity_poly.pdbx_strand_id
1 'polypeptide(L)'
;MKEGHDIPFEVFLGFDGDKVPDIDLNFSGEYQPRAHKYTEELFGKEFVFRAGTIGTIAEKTAFGFVKNYFEERNIKKRNAELKRLVLGCAGVKRTTGQHPGGLMVVPNNLDVHMFTPVQRPADDVKSDTTTTHFDYHSIHDSLVKLDILGHDDPTVIRMLEDLTGINAREIPLDDQKTMSLFSSTEALGVTPEEIRSPVGTYAIPEFGTKFVRQMLVDTKPKTFSELVRISGFSHGTDVWLNNAQDLIRAGTCKLSEAISARDDIMVYLIYKGLQPKQAFKIMEGVRKGKGVKEEDAEIMRAHKVPEWYIESCRRIKYMFPKAHATAYVMMAFRIAWFKVFRPEAFYAAYFTVRADDFDAELMVQGPKKIRQVIEEIEEKGNGASQKEKNMLTILEVALEANCRGIKLLPVHLEKSDAAKFIITPEGLLSPFGGLQGVGAAAAQNIVAAREEAPFTSIDDLRNRAKISKTVIEVLQNHGCLANLQASDQMALF
;
A
#
# COMPACT_ATOMS: atom_id res chain seq x y z
N MET A 1 21.05 4.62 22.30
CA MET A 1 20.37 4.69 20.99
C MET A 1 21.22 3.92 20.00
N LYS A 2 20.67 2.93 19.28
CA LYS A 2 21.35 2.24 18.18
C LYS A 2 20.85 2.88 16.90
N GLU A 3 21.56 3.89 16.41
CA GLU A 3 21.15 4.68 15.23
C GLU A 3 22.26 4.62 14.16
N GLY A 4 21.86 4.72 12.89
CA GLY A 4 22.77 4.71 11.75
C GLY A 4 22.53 3.53 10.80
N HIS A 5 22.31 3.82 9.52
CA HIS A 5 21.98 2.83 8.48
C HIS A 5 22.95 2.83 7.30
N ASP A 6 24.06 3.59 7.40
CA ASP A 6 25.09 3.72 6.37
C ASP A 6 24.48 4.03 4.99
N ILE A 7 23.87 5.22 4.89
CA ILE A 7 23.21 5.73 3.70
C ILE A 7 23.96 7.00 3.27
N PRO A 8 24.60 7.00 2.09
CA PRO A 8 25.36 8.16 1.61
C PRO A 8 24.41 9.28 1.17
N PHE A 9 24.77 10.51 1.52
CA PHE A 9 23.96 11.70 1.24
C PHE A 9 23.81 11.97 -0.26
N GLU A 10 24.84 11.64 -1.04
CA GLU A 10 24.91 11.88 -2.49
C GLU A 10 23.86 11.11 -3.28
N VAL A 11 23.26 10.07 -2.69
CA VAL A 11 22.09 9.41 -3.28
C VAL A 11 20.90 10.38 -3.41
N PHE A 12 20.83 11.40 -2.56
CA PHE A 12 19.82 12.44 -2.59
C PHE A 12 20.14 13.55 -3.61
N LEU A 13 21.27 14.25 -3.48
CA LEU A 13 21.61 15.43 -4.31
C LEU A 13 22.63 15.20 -5.44
N GLY A 14 23.18 14.00 -5.55
CA GLY A 14 24.40 13.79 -6.35
C GLY A 14 25.64 14.38 -5.66
N PHE A 15 26.74 14.43 -6.40
CA PHE A 15 28.00 15.01 -5.91
C PHE A 15 28.12 16.51 -6.22
N ASP A 16 27.53 16.96 -7.33
CA ASP A 16 27.69 18.34 -7.81
C ASP A 16 26.38 19.17 -7.70
N GLY A 17 25.35 18.63 -7.04
CA GLY A 17 24.03 19.27 -7.00
C GLY A 17 23.32 19.27 -8.36
N ASP A 18 23.73 18.37 -9.26
CA ASP A 18 23.23 18.22 -10.63
C ASP A 18 21.90 17.44 -10.71
N LYS A 19 21.37 17.04 -9.56
CA LYS A 19 20.08 16.37 -9.42
C LYS A 19 19.14 17.25 -8.62
N VAL A 20 17.93 17.46 -9.15
CA VAL A 20 16.81 18.05 -8.42
C VAL A 20 16.06 16.92 -7.71
N PRO A 21 16.13 16.80 -6.37
CA PRO A 21 15.37 15.79 -5.66
C PRO A 21 14.00 16.33 -5.25
N ASP A 22 13.09 15.40 -5.03
CA ASP A 22 11.82 15.66 -4.36
C ASP A 22 11.94 15.27 -2.87
N ILE A 23 11.07 15.82 -2.04
CA ILE A 23 10.91 15.39 -0.64
C ILE A 23 9.59 14.61 -0.53
N ASP A 24 9.70 13.33 -0.19
CA ASP A 24 8.58 12.42 0.00
C ASP A 24 8.20 12.32 1.49
N LEU A 25 6.92 12.54 1.79
CA LEU A 25 6.37 12.41 3.14
C LEU A 25 5.07 11.60 3.10
N ASN A 26 5.04 10.51 3.87
CA ASN A 26 3.85 9.70 4.07
C ASN A 26 3.03 10.24 5.24
N PHE A 27 1.88 10.85 4.92
CA PHE A 27 0.86 11.25 5.90
C PHE A 27 -0.25 10.22 5.97
N SER A 28 -0.98 10.19 7.08
CA SER A 28 -2.28 9.50 7.12
C SER A 28 -3.18 10.06 6.03
N GLY A 29 -3.90 9.19 5.30
CA GLY A 29 -4.87 9.62 4.29
C GLY A 29 -5.91 10.60 4.81
N GLU A 30 -6.31 10.48 6.08
CA GLU A 30 -7.23 11.40 6.75
C GLU A 30 -6.64 12.80 6.97
N TYR A 31 -5.32 12.89 7.15
CA TYR A 31 -4.61 14.14 7.42
C TYR A 31 -4.03 14.78 6.15
N GLN A 32 -3.79 14.01 5.10
CA GLN A 32 -3.15 14.44 3.86
C GLN A 32 -3.76 15.75 3.28
N PRO A 33 -5.09 15.93 3.20
CA PRO A 33 -5.68 17.18 2.69
C PRO A 33 -5.32 18.42 3.54
N ARG A 34 -5.19 18.24 4.87
CA ARG A 34 -4.76 19.33 5.77
C ARG A 34 -3.30 19.69 5.55
N ALA A 35 -2.44 18.68 5.34
CA ALA A 35 -1.03 18.90 5.02
C ALA A 35 -0.87 19.64 3.68
N HIS A 36 -1.67 19.31 2.66
CA HIS A 36 -1.69 20.07 1.40
C HIS A 36 -2.10 21.52 1.64
N LYS A 37 -3.21 21.76 2.35
CA LYS A 37 -3.68 23.12 2.62
C LYS A 37 -2.67 23.97 3.38
N TYR A 38 -1.93 23.36 4.31
CA TYR A 38 -0.89 24.09 5.05
C TYR A 38 0.25 24.59 4.15
N THR A 39 0.53 23.94 3.02
CA THR A 39 1.50 24.47 2.05
C THR A 39 1.03 25.77 1.39
N GLU A 40 -0.28 25.93 1.17
CA GLU A 40 -0.86 27.18 0.67
C GLU A 40 -0.70 28.31 1.69
N GLU A 41 -0.80 27.99 2.99
CA GLU A 41 -0.56 28.96 4.07
C GLU A 41 0.92 29.36 4.16
N LEU A 42 1.84 28.42 3.93
CA LEU A 42 3.29 28.65 4.01
C LEU A 42 3.84 29.45 2.82
N PHE A 43 3.43 29.10 1.60
CA PHE A 43 4.01 29.66 0.38
C PHE A 43 3.11 30.69 -0.30
N GLY A 44 1.81 30.72 0.01
CA GLY A 44 0.79 31.46 -0.73
C GLY A 44 0.06 30.57 -1.73
N LYS A 45 -1.27 30.70 -1.79
CA LYS A 45 -2.15 29.85 -2.61
C LYS A 45 -1.85 29.96 -4.11
N GLU A 46 -1.38 31.11 -4.55
CA GLU A 46 -0.98 31.42 -5.92
C GLU A 46 0.38 30.84 -6.33
N PHE A 47 1.16 30.30 -5.36
CA PHE A 47 2.50 29.76 -5.58
C PHE A 47 2.57 28.24 -5.41
N VAL A 48 1.46 27.58 -5.10
CA VAL A 48 1.40 26.12 -4.94
C VAL A 48 0.32 25.53 -5.83
N PHE A 49 0.70 24.57 -6.66
CA PHE A 49 -0.20 23.91 -7.59
C PHE A 49 -0.13 22.40 -7.42
N ARG A 50 -1.28 21.72 -7.49
CA ARG A 50 -1.28 20.26 -7.55
C ARG A 50 -0.66 19.83 -8.88
N ALA A 51 0.25 18.86 -8.87
CA ALA A 51 0.75 18.30 -10.11
C ALA A 51 -0.43 17.64 -10.87
N GLY A 52 -0.67 18.06 -12.12
CA GLY A 52 -1.69 17.48 -12.97
C GLY A 52 -1.28 16.11 -13.53
N THR A 53 -2.26 15.29 -13.87
CA THR A 53 -2.04 14.02 -14.58
C THR A 53 -2.88 13.94 -15.85
N ILE A 54 -2.34 13.27 -16.86
CA ILE A 54 -3.02 13.02 -18.13
C ILE A 54 -3.38 11.54 -18.20
N GLY A 55 -4.66 11.23 -18.04
CA GLY A 55 -5.16 9.86 -18.13
C GLY A 55 -5.29 9.44 -19.59
N THR A 56 -4.49 8.45 -20.01
CA THR A 56 -4.49 7.91 -21.37
C THR A 56 -5.27 6.60 -21.46
N ILE A 57 -5.64 6.20 -22.67
CA ILE A 57 -6.24 4.88 -22.91
C ILE A 57 -5.16 3.80 -22.74
N ALA A 58 -5.27 3.00 -21.67
CA ALA A 58 -4.46 1.80 -21.49
C ALA A 58 -4.96 0.64 -22.37
N GLU A 59 -4.10 -0.33 -22.66
CA GLU A 59 -4.40 -1.46 -23.56
C GLU A 59 -5.69 -2.21 -23.20
N LYS A 60 -5.95 -2.45 -21.91
CA LYS A 60 -7.17 -3.13 -21.44
C LYS A 60 -8.44 -2.35 -21.80
N THR A 61 -8.38 -1.02 -21.69
CA THR A 61 -9.50 -0.14 -22.05
C THR A 61 -9.67 -0.07 -23.56
N ALA A 62 -8.56 0.08 -24.30
CA ALA A 62 -8.56 0.05 -25.76
C ALA A 62 -9.15 -1.26 -26.31
N PHE A 63 -8.85 -2.40 -25.68
CA PHE A 63 -9.43 -3.69 -26.04
C PHE A 63 -10.95 -3.69 -25.91
N GLY A 64 -11.48 -3.13 -24.81
CA GLY A 64 -12.93 -2.95 -24.63
C GLY A 64 -13.55 -2.10 -25.74
N PHE A 65 -12.94 -0.96 -26.09
CA PHE A 65 -13.42 -0.08 -27.16
C PHE A 65 -13.44 -0.75 -28.52
N VAL A 66 -12.33 -1.37 -28.93
CA VAL A 66 -12.20 -2.05 -30.22
C VAL A 66 -13.19 -3.21 -30.32
N LYS A 67 -13.34 -4.00 -29.25
CA LYS A 67 -14.28 -5.12 -29.20
C LYS A 67 -15.73 -4.64 -29.33
N ASN A 68 -16.14 -3.68 -28.51
CA ASN A 68 -17.51 -3.14 -28.53
C ASN A 68 -17.85 -2.53 -29.90
N TYR A 69 -16.91 -1.78 -30.51
CA TYR A 69 -17.11 -1.18 -31.84
C TYR A 69 -17.47 -2.22 -32.91
N PHE A 70 -16.79 -3.36 -32.90
CA PHE A 70 -17.03 -4.45 -33.85
C PHE A 70 -18.27 -5.28 -33.51
N GLU A 71 -18.55 -5.50 -32.22
CA GLU A 71 -19.76 -6.18 -31.75
C GLU A 71 -21.03 -5.42 -32.14
N GLU A 72 -21.08 -4.11 -31.89
CA GLU A 72 -22.20 -3.23 -32.29
C GLU A 72 -22.46 -3.25 -33.81
N ARG A 73 -21.41 -3.50 -34.60
CA ARG A 73 -21.47 -3.53 -36.08
C ARG A 73 -21.61 -4.94 -36.64
N ASN A 74 -21.68 -5.96 -35.80
CA ASN A 74 -21.69 -7.37 -36.20
C ASN A 74 -20.52 -7.77 -37.13
N ILE A 75 -19.36 -7.14 -36.97
CA ILE A 75 -18.16 -7.41 -37.77
C ILE A 75 -17.23 -8.32 -36.98
N LYS A 76 -16.90 -9.50 -37.52
CA LYS A 76 -15.87 -10.37 -36.92
C LYS A 76 -14.49 -10.03 -37.47
N LYS A 77 -13.53 -9.79 -36.58
CA LYS A 77 -12.11 -9.61 -36.92
C LYS A 77 -11.25 -10.65 -36.23
N ARG A 78 -10.09 -10.94 -36.84
CA ARG A 78 -9.08 -11.83 -36.26
C ARG A 78 -8.42 -11.16 -35.06
N ASN A 79 -7.98 -11.95 -34.08
CA ASN A 79 -7.29 -11.44 -32.89
C ASN A 79 -6.05 -10.59 -33.22
N ALA A 80 -5.33 -10.90 -34.30
CA ALA A 80 -4.20 -10.07 -34.76
C ALA A 80 -4.62 -8.64 -35.15
N GLU A 81 -5.78 -8.49 -35.80
CA GLU A 81 -6.30 -7.18 -36.17
C GLU A 81 -6.81 -6.42 -34.93
N LEU A 82 -7.47 -7.11 -33.99
CA LEU A 82 -7.87 -6.52 -32.72
C LEU A 82 -6.64 -5.98 -31.97
N LYS A 83 -5.57 -6.77 -31.84
CA LYS A 83 -4.32 -6.35 -31.18
C LYS A 83 -3.69 -5.13 -31.85
N ARG A 84 -3.60 -5.13 -33.19
CA ARG A 84 -3.08 -3.97 -33.94
C ARG A 84 -3.88 -2.70 -33.64
N LEU A 85 -5.22 -2.78 -33.66
CA LEU A 85 -6.08 -1.62 -33.39
C LEU A 85 -5.99 -1.16 -31.94
N VAL A 86 -5.90 -2.10 -30.99
CA VAL A 86 -5.68 -1.80 -29.56
C VAL A 86 -4.40 -0.99 -29.37
N LEU A 87 -3.30 -1.40 -29.99
CA LEU A 87 -2.04 -0.66 -29.96
C LEU A 87 -2.16 0.72 -30.60
N GLY A 88 -2.96 0.87 -31.65
CA GLY A 88 -3.22 2.16 -32.30
C GLY A 88 -4.10 3.12 -31.48
N CYS A 89 -4.89 2.61 -30.54
CA CYS A 89 -5.71 3.42 -29.63
C CYS A 89 -5.02 3.73 -28.30
N ALA A 90 -4.03 2.90 -27.90
CA ALA A 90 -3.34 3.07 -26.64
C ALA A 90 -2.53 4.37 -26.61
N GLY A 91 -2.50 5.04 -25.45
CA GLY A 91 -1.75 6.30 -25.26
C GLY A 91 -2.51 7.56 -25.65
N VAL A 92 -3.66 7.46 -26.33
CA VAL A 92 -4.52 8.63 -26.61
C VAL A 92 -5.06 9.21 -25.29
N LYS A 93 -5.01 10.54 -25.14
CA LYS A 93 -5.59 11.25 -23.98
C LYS A 93 -7.08 10.96 -23.87
N ARG A 94 -7.54 10.63 -22.66
CA ARG A 94 -8.96 10.42 -22.33
C ARG A 94 -9.48 11.39 -21.27
N THR A 95 -8.69 11.67 -20.24
CA THR A 95 -9.09 12.50 -19.09
C THR A 95 -7.89 13.27 -18.52
N THR A 96 -8.15 14.23 -17.63
CA THR A 96 -7.14 14.83 -16.75
C THR A 96 -7.46 14.52 -15.30
N GLY A 97 -6.46 14.55 -14.43
CA GLY A 97 -6.61 14.24 -13.01
C GLY A 97 -5.56 14.93 -12.16
N GLN A 98 -5.35 14.39 -10.95
CA GLN A 98 -4.45 14.93 -9.94
C GLN A 98 -3.36 13.91 -9.62
N HIS A 99 -2.14 14.37 -9.35
CA HIS A 99 -1.10 13.54 -8.75
C HIS A 99 -1.54 13.10 -7.35
N PRO A 100 -1.18 11.89 -6.87
CA PRO A 100 -1.61 11.40 -5.56
C PRO A 100 -1.11 12.21 -4.36
N GLY A 101 -0.01 12.96 -4.50
CA GLY A 101 0.52 13.79 -3.40
C GLY A 101 1.37 14.99 -3.82
N GLY A 102 1.60 15.17 -5.12
CA GLY A 102 2.64 16.06 -5.63
C GLY A 102 2.16 17.50 -5.69
N LEU A 103 2.86 18.38 -4.99
CA LEU A 103 2.64 19.82 -5.00
C LEU A 103 3.85 20.50 -5.64
N MET A 104 3.61 21.23 -6.71
CA MET A 104 4.59 22.04 -7.42
C MET A 104 4.66 23.40 -6.74
N VAL A 105 5.87 23.80 -6.30
CA VAL A 105 6.10 25.08 -5.64
C VAL A 105 6.77 26.03 -6.62
N VAL A 106 6.10 27.14 -6.91
CA VAL A 106 6.59 28.21 -7.79
C VAL A 106 7.32 29.25 -6.96
N PRO A 107 8.55 29.67 -7.34
CA PRO A 107 9.24 30.77 -6.67
C PRO A 107 8.39 32.04 -6.65
N ASN A 108 8.36 32.74 -5.52
CA ASN A 108 7.48 33.91 -5.32
C ASN A 108 7.73 35.10 -6.26
N ASN A 109 8.87 35.10 -6.96
CA ASN A 109 9.25 36.12 -7.93
C ASN A 109 8.93 35.72 -9.39
N LEU A 110 8.30 34.57 -9.62
CA LEU A 110 7.98 34.03 -10.94
C LEU A 110 6.49 33.70 -11.07
N ASP A 111 6.00 33.70 -12.31
CA ASP A 111 4.64 33.32 -12.65
C ASP A 111 4.59 31.85 -13.09
N VAL A 112 3.58 31.10 -12.64
CA VAL A 112 3.38 29.69 -13.02
C VAL A 112 3.32 29.49 -14.54
N HIS A 113 2.80 30.47 -15.28
CA HIS A 113 2.66 30.46 -16.73
C HIS A 113 4.01 30.52 -17.47
N MET A 114 5.11 30.82 -16.78
CA MET A 114 6.45 30.64 -17.33
C MET A 114 6.83 29.17 -17.49
N PHE A 115 6.16 28.26 -16.77
CA PHE A 115 6.44 26.83 -16.74
C PHE A 115 5.33 26.01 -17.39
N THR A 116 4.08 26.33 -17.07
CA THR A 116 2.93 25.53 -17.51
C THR A 116 1.61 26.32 -17.44
N PRO A 117 0.66 26.08 -18.35
CA PRO A 117 -0.73 26.47 -18.11
C PRO A 117 -1.27 25.80 -16.84
N VAL A 118 -2.39 26.30 -16.31
CA VAL A 118 -3.08 25.69 -15.17
C VAL A 118 -4.52 25.36 -15.53
N GLN A 119 -5.11 24.39 -14.85
CA GLN A 119 -6.50 23.99 -15.06
C GLN A 119 -7.14 23.43 -13.79
N ARG A 120 -8.42 23.05 -13.88
CA ARG A 120 -9.08 22.20 -12.89
C ARG A 120 -8.92 20.73 -13.26
N PRO A 121 -8.79 19.82 -12.29
CA PRO A 121 -8.75 18.40 -12.56
C PRO A 121 -10.08 17.93 -13.12
N ALA A 122 -10.05 17.13 -14.20
CA ALA A 122 -11.24 16.65 -14.90
C ALA A 122 -12.23 17.76 -15.33
N ASP A 123 -11.74 19.00 -15.46
CA ASP A 123 -12.53 20.20 -15.76
C ASP A 123 -13.68 20.45 -14.75
N ASP A 124 -13.55 19.95 -13.51
CA ASP A 124 -14.52 20.19 -12.44
C ASP A 124 -14.40 21.62 -11.91
N VAL A 125 -15.33 22.48 -12.33
CA VAL A 125 -15.42 23.88 -11.92
C VAL A 125 -15.70 24.07 -10.43
N LYS A 126 -16.18 23.03 -9.72
CA LYS A 126 -16.41 23.06 -8.27
C LYS A 126 -15.19 22.65 -7.47
N SER A 127 -14.13 22.14 -8.12
CA SER A 127 -12.91 21.75 -7.44
C SER A 127 -12.16 22.99 -6.95
N ASP A 128 -11.84 23.03 -5.66
CA ASP A 128 -10.98 24.07 -5.09
C ASP A 128 -9.51 23.90 -5.50
N THR A 129 -9.13 22.72 -5.97
CA THR A 129 -7.77 22.38 -6.40
C THR A 129 -7.45 22.92 -7.79
N THR A 130 -6.32 23.59 -7.94
CA THR A 130 -5.76 23.98 -9.24
C THR A 130 -4.60 23.03 -9.58
N THR A 131 -4.61 22.48 -10.79
CA THR A 131 -3.56 21.58 -11.28
C THR A 131 -2.70 22.21 -12.36
N THR A 132 -1.43 21.84 -12.44
CA THR A 132 -0.60 22.11 -13.63
C THR A 132 -1.21 21.42 -14.85
N HIS A 133 -1.13 22.04 -16.02
CA HIS A 133 -1.62 21.43 -17.27
C HIS A 133 -0.63 20.40 -17.81
N PHE A 134 0.67 20.70 -17.71
CA PHE A 134 1.71 19.72 -17.92
C PHE A 134 1.80 18.78 -16.72
N ASP A 135 2.08 17.50 -16.99
CA ASP A 135 2.44 16.55 -15.96
C ASP A 135 3.81 16.89 -15.36
N TYR A 136 4.10 16.35 -14.18
CA TYR A 136 5.37 16.55 -13.49
C TYR A 136 6.57 16.17 -14.35
N HIS A 137 6.49 15.09 -15.14
CA HIS A 137 7.60 14.62 -15.97
C HIS A 137 8.08 15.67 -16.97
N SER A 138 7.16 16.48 -17.49
CA SER A 138 7.45 17.55 -18.43
C SER A 138 8.13 18.77 -17.79
N ILE A 139 8.06 18.92 -16.46
CA ILE A 139 8.57 20.09 -15.72
C ILE A 139 9.51 19.73 -14.56
N HIS A 140 10.00 18.48 -14.50
CA HIS A 140 10.73 17.95 -13.34
C HIS A 140 12.03 18.68 -13.00
N ASP A 141 12.72 19.23 -14.01
CA ASP A 141 13.98 19.99 -13.83
C ASP A 141 13.74 21.48 -13.56
N SER A 142 12.50 21.95 -13.66
CA SER A 142 12.17 23.38 -13.63
C SER A 142 11.62 23.84 -12.29
N LEU A 143 10.92 22.98 -11.57
CA LEU A 143 10.27 23.29 -10.29
C LEU A 143 10.49 22.18 -9.28
N VAL A 144 10.64 22.56 -8.02
CA VAL A 144 10.69 21.60 -6.91
C VAL A 144 9.29 21.06 -6.60
N LYS A 145 9.24 19.80 -6.15
CA LYS A 145 8.01 19.13 -5.77
C LYS A 145 8.07 18.67 -4.31
N LEU A 146 6.98 18.92 -3.59
CA LEU A 146 6.70 18.29 -2.30
C LEU A 146 5.74 17.12 -2.54
N ASP A 147 6.19 15.89 -2.32
CA ASP A 147 5.34 14.70 -2.40
C ASP A 147 4.73 14.41 -1.04
N ILE A 148 3.60 15.07 -0.76
CA ILE A 148 2.79 14.87 0.43
C ILE A 148 1.81 13.73 0.12
N LEU A 149 2.24 12.49 0.35
CA LEU A 149 1.52 11.26 0.00
C LEU A 149 0.57 10.82 1.12
N GLY A 150 -0.53 10.17 0.75
CA GLY A 150 -1.43 9.49 1.68
C GLY A 150 -1.00 8.03 1.81
N HIS A 151 -0.89 7.53 3.04
CA HIS A 151 -0.43 6.18 3.34
C HIS A 151 -1.11 5.64 4.60
N ASP A 152 -1.27 4.31 4.69
CA ASP A 152 -1.97 3.67 5.79
C ASP A 152 -1.07 3.40 7.01
N ASP A 153 0.24 3.16 6.82
CA ASP A 153 1.19 2.97 7.92
C ASP A 153 1.08 4.03 9.04
N PRO A 154 1.06 5.34 8.75
CA PRO A 154 0.85 6.37 9.77
C PRO A 154 -0.50 6.22 10.48
N THR A 155 -1.59 5.91 9.76
CA THR A 155 -2.92 5.71 10.33
C THR A 155 -2.96 4.49 11.25
N VAL A 156 -2.39 3.37 10.82
CA VAL A 156 -2.30 2.13 11.59
C VAL A 156 -1.48 2.34 12.86
N ILE A 157 -0.28 2.89 12.76
CA ILE A 157 0.55 3.17 13.93
C ILE A 157 -0.18 4.11 14.88
N ARG A 158 -0.78 5.19 14.39
CA ARG A 158 -1.53 6.12 15.23
C ARG A 158 -2.66 5.41 15.99
N MET A 159 -3.45 4.59 15.31
CA MET A 159 -4.51 3.82 15.94
C MET A 159 -3.96 2.83 16.99
N LEU A 160 -2.81 2.20 16.73
CA LEU A 160 -2.16 1.32 17.70
C LEU A 160 -1.69 2.06 18.95
N GLU A 161 -1.11 3.26 18.79
CA GLU A 161 -0.73 4.12 19.92
C GLU A 161 -1.98 4.53 20.72
N ASP A 162 -3.05 4.96 20.04
CA ASP A 162 -4.31 5.39 20.68
C ASP A 162 -5.00 4.23 21.44
N LEU A 163 -4.95 3.01 20.89
CA LEU A 163 -5.56 1.82 21.50
C LEU A 163 -4.75 1.27 22.69
N THR A 164 -3.43 1.44 22.70
CA THR A 164 -2.54 0.75 23.66
C THR A 164 -1.84 1.69 24.63
N GLY A 165 -1.80 2.99 24.35
CA GLY A 165 -1.01 3.99 25.08
C GLY A 165 0.51 3.85 24.89
N ILE A 166 0.97 2.96 24.01
CA ILE A 166 2.40 2.70 23.77
C ILE A 166 2.90 3.63 22.68
N ASN A 167 3.97 4.37 22.95
CA ASN A 167 4.67 5.18 21.95
C ASN A 167 5.45 4.28 20.99
N ALA A 168 5.05 4.23 19.71
CA ALA A 168 5.67 3.36 18.72
C ALA A 168 7.13 3.72 18.44
N ARG A 169 7.55 4.97 18.72
CA ARG A 169 8.94 5.41 18.54
C ARG A 169 9.90 4.80 19.54
N GLU A 170 9.40 4.37 20.70
CA GLU A 170 10.20 3.75 21.77
C GLU A 170 10.38 2.23 21.58
N ILE A 171 9.69 1.64 20.60
CA ILE A 171 9.81 0.20 20.29
C ILE A 171 11.21 -0.10 19.74
N PRO A 172 11.96 -1.04 20.35
CA PRO A 172 13.30 -1.42 19.89
C PRO A 172 13.23 -2.19 18.56
N LEU A 173 14.13 -1.87 17.63
CA LEU A 173 14.19 -2.48 16.29
C LEU A 173 15.00 -3.79 16.22
N ASP A 174 15.35 -4.35 17.38
CA ASP A 174 16.12 -5.59 17.53
C ASP A 174 15.46 -6.59 18.49
N ASP A 175 14.18 -6.38 18.82
CA ASP A 175 13.39 -7.31 19.63
C ASP A 175 13.34 -8.69 18.95
N GLN A 176 13.90 -9.70 19.63
CA GLN A 176 14.09 -11.04 19.05
C GLN A 176 12.76 -11.74 18.78
N LYS A 177 11.74 -11.51 19.62
CA LYS A 177 10.43 -12.14 19.45
C LYS A 177 9.71 -11.58 18.23
N THR A 178 9.77 -10.26 18.02
CA THR A 178 9.26 -9.58 16.83
C THR A 178 10.02 -10.03 15.59
N MET A 179 11.35 -10.08 15.66
CA MET A 179 12.19 -10.51 14.55
C MET A 179 11.91 -11.96 14.13
N SER A 180 11.56 -12.84 15.08
CA SER A 180 11.25 -14.24 14.76
C SER A 180 10.05 -14.41 13.79
N LEU A 181 9.11 -13.45 13.74
CA LEU A 181 7.96 -13.48 12.82
C LEU A 181 8.35 -13.59 11.36
N PHE A 182 9.50 -13.01 10.99
CA PHE A 182 10.00 -12.99 9.61
C PHE A 182 10.64 -14.32 9.19
N SER A 183 10.64 -15.33 10.07
CA SER A 183 11.22 -16.66 9.79
C SER A 183 10.43 -17.84 10.37
N SER A 184 9.43 -17.59 11.21
CA SER A 184 8.66 -18.63 11.93
C SER A 184 7.29 -18.10 12.37
N THR A 185 6.39 -19.01 12.73
CA THR A 185 5.08 -18.72 13.36
C THR A 185 5.11 -18.85 14.89
N GLU A 186 6.21 -19.33 15.49
CA GLU A 186 6.31 -19.65 16.91
C GLU A 186 5.92 -18.49 17.84
N ALA A 187 6.35 -17.26 17.54
CA ALA A 187 6.01 -16.09 18.36
C ALA A 187 4.51 -15.75 18.39
N LEU A 188 3.74 -16.26 17.43
CA LEU A 188 2.29 -16.10 17.36
C LEU A 188 1.53 -17.17 18.15
N GLY A 189 2.19 -18.27 18.54
CA GLY A 189 1.57 -19.39 19.25
C GLY A 189 0.71 -20.30 18.39
N VAL A 190 0.97 -20.36 17.07
CA VAL A 190 0.21 -21.16 16.08
C VAL A 190 1.16 -21.94 15.18
N THR A 191 0.69 -23.04 14.60
CA THR A 191 1.47 -23.82 13.63
C THR A 191 1.33 -23.27 12.20
N PRO A 192 2.31 -23.54 11.31
CA PRO A 192 2.21 -23.18 9.91
C PRO A 192 0.95 -23.72 9.20
N GLU A 193 0.49 -24.90 9.58
CA GLU A 193 -0.70 -25.57 9.01
C GLU A 193 -2.01 -24.93 9.46
N GLU A 194 -2.06 -24.39 10.68
CA GLU A 194 -3.23 -23.69 11.22
C GLU A 194 -3.51 -22.40 10.43
N ILE A 195 -2.46 -21.65 10.10
CA ILE A 195 -2.59 -20.36 9.42
C ILE A 195 -2.21 -20.40 7.94
N ARG A 196 -1.79 -21.56 7.42
CA ARG A 196 -1.37 -21.79 6.01
C ARG A 196 -0.17 -20.94 5.59
N SER A 197 0.75 -20.65 6.51
CA SER A 197 1.97 -19.88 6.23
C SER A 197 3.14 -20.34 7.08
N PRO A 198 4.34 -20.53 6.51
CA PRO A 198 5.55 -20.89 7.27
C PRO A 198 6.15 -19.72 8.06
N VAL A 199 5.69 -18.49 7.85
CA VAL A 199 6.16 -17.28 8.52
C VAL A 199 4.98 -16.47 9.09
N GLY A 200 5.24 -15.69 10.14
CA GLY A 200 4.23 -14.93 10.88
C GLY A 200 3.97 -13.51 10.36
N THR A 201 4.19 -13.22 9.07
CA THR A 201 4.16 -11.84 8.54
C THR A 201 2.85 -11.40 7.89
N TYR A 202 1.76 -12.16 8.01
CA TYR A 202 0.44 -11.70 7.59
C TYR A 202 0.12 -10.30 8.13
N ALA A 203 -0.49 -9.45 7.30
CA ALA A 203 -0.83 -8.06 7.62
C ALA A 203 0.35 -7.12 7.97
N ILE A 204 1.60 -7.59 7.94
CA ILE A 204 2.77 -6.72 8.08
C ILE A 204 3.02 -6.00 6.73
N PRO A 205 3.07 -4.66 6.69
CA PRO A 205 3.34 -3.95 5.44
C PRO A 205 4.64 -4.43 4.80
N GLU A 206 4.64 -4.52 3.47
CA GLU A 206 5.65 -5.17 2.62
C GLU A 206 5.80 -6.69 2.79
N PHE A 207 5.91 -7.16 4.01
CA PHE A 207 6.26 -8.55 4.32
C PHE A 207 5.09 -9.53 4.30
N GLY A 208 3.86 -9.03 4.21
CA GLY A 208 2.65 -9.85 4.22
C GLY A 208 2.29 -10.49 2.89
N THR A 209 2.85 -10.01 1.77
CA THR A 209 2.49 -10.54 0.44
C THR A 209 3.02 -11.96 0.22
N LYS A 210 2.31 -12.80 -0.54
CA LYS A 210 2.77 -14.17 -0.87
C LYS A 210 4.18 -14.21 -1.45
N PHE A 211 4.53 -13.23 -2.31
CA PHE A 211 5.86 -13.10 -2.90
C PHE A 211 6.94 -12.87 -1.84
N VAL A 212 6.72 -11.92 -0.92
CA VAL A 212 7.70 -11.60 0.11
C VAL A 212 7.75 -12.68 1.19
N ARG A 213 6.62 -13.32 1.55
CA ARG A 213 6.62 -14.49 2.44
C ARG A 213 7.49 -15.62 1.90
N GLN A 214 7.44 -15.89 0.58
CA GLN A 214 8.35 -16.87 -0.02
C GLN A 214 9.82 -16.42 0.04
N MET A 215 10.10 -15.13 -0.16
CA MET A 215 11.44 -14.58 -0.03
C MET A 215 11.97 -14.72 1.41
N LEU A 216 11.13 -14.52 2.41
CA LEU A 216 11.46 -14.73 3.83
C LEU A 216 11.79 -16.20 4.13
N VAL A 217 11.05 -17.14 3.53
CA VAL A 217 11.35 -18.59 3.65
C VAL A 217 12.70 -18.92 3.04
N ASP A 218 13.01 -18.35 1.88
CA ASP A 218 14.28 -18.57 1.17
C ASP A 218 15.48 -17.98 1.93
N THR A 219 15.30 -16.86 2.64
CA THR A 219 16.40 -16.06 3.21
C THR A 219 16.55 -16.16 4.72
N LYS A 220 15.47 -16.45 5.45
CA LYS A 220 15.41 -16.56 6.93
C LYS A 220 16.18 -15.44 7.64
N PRO A 221 15.79 -14.17 7.44
CA PRO A 221 16.50 -13.03 8.01
C PRO A 221 16.54 -13.10 9.54
N LYS A 222 17.64 -12.66 10.12
CA LYS A 222 17.89 -12.61 11.58
C LYS A 222 18.13 -11.20 12.09
N THR A 223 18.40 -10.26 11.19
CA THR A 223 18.75 -8.88 11.54
C THR A 223 17.85 -7.86 10.85
N PHE A 224 17.71 -6.70 11.46
CA PHE A 224 17.00 -5.56 10.87
C PHE A 224 17.59 -5.18 9.49
N SER A 225 18.92 -5.21 9.35
CA SER A 225 19.57 -4.91 8.08
C SER A 225 19.20 -5.92 6.98
N GLU A 226 19.02 -7.20 7.30
CA GLU A 226 18.57 -8.18 6.31
C GLU A 226 17.12 -7.93 5.89
N LEU A 227 16.25 -7.47 6.81
CA LEU A 227 14.89 -7.04 6.45
C LEU A 227 14.90 -5.85 5.48
N VAL A 228 15.78 -4.86 5.70
CA VAL A 228 15.96 -3.73 4.77
C VAL A 228 16.35 -4.23 3.38
N ARG A 229 17.21 -5.24 3.29
CA ARG A 229 17.62 -5.82 2.01
C ARG A 229 16.47 -6.59 1.34
N ILE A 230 15.69 -7.33 2.10
CA ILE A 230 14.50 -8.05 1.61
C ILE A 230 13.45 -7.08 1.08
N SER A 231 13.20 -5.96 1.77
CA SER A 231 12.38 -4.88 1.24
C SER A 231 12.95 -4.33 -0.07
N GLY A 232 14.27 -4.09 -0.15
CA GLY A 232 14.91 -3.72 -1.41
C GLY A 232 14.66 -4.71 -2.55
N PHE A 233 14.82 -6.01 -2.29
CA PHE A 233 14.58 -7.08 -3.26
C PHE A 233 13.11 -7.19 -3.71
N SER A 234 12.15 -6.84 -2.85
CA SER A 234 10.72 -6.98 -3.15
C SER A 234 10.15 -5.88 -4.03
N HIS A 235 10.82 -4.74 -4.14
CA HIS A 235 10.29 -3.53 -4.82
C HIS A 235 10.93 -3.18 -6.16
N GLY A 236 11.53 -4.16 -6.85
CA GLY A 236 12.15 -3.93 -8.15
C GLY A 236 11.96 -5.08 -9.13
N THR A 237 11.63 -4.75 -10.38
CA THR A 237 11.55 -5.73 -11.46
C THR A 237 12.96 -6.22 -11.80
N ASP A 238 13.11 -7.55 -11.88
CA ASP A 238 14.38 -8.27 -12.09
C ASP A 238 15.47 -7.97 -11.04
N VAL A 239 15.06 -7.59 -9.81
CA VAL A 239 15.98 -7.47 -8.67
C VAL A 239 16.12 -8.81 -7.96
N TRP A 240 15.01 -9.44 -7.57
CA TRP A 240 15.01 -10.76 -6.93
C TRP A 240 14.93 -11.92 -7.93
N LEU A 241 13.78 -12.05 -8.61
CA LEU A 241 13.54 -13.07 -9.62
C LEU A 241 14.46 -12.86 -10.82
N ASN A 242 14.98 -13.96 -11.39
CA ASN A 242 15.95 -13.98 -12.49
C ASN A 242 17.28 -13.29 -12.18
N ASN A 243 17.58 -13.00 -10.91
CA ASN A 243 18.75 -12.24 -10.50
C ASN A 243 19.25 -12.66 -9.11
N ALA A 244 19.01 -11.87 -8.05
CA ALA A 244 19.59 -12.12 -6.73
C ALA A 244 19.21 -13.50 -6.15
N GLN A 245 18.00 -13.99 -6.41
CA GLN A 245 17.56 -15.30 -5.95
C GLN A 245 18.46 -16.43 -6.47
N ASP A 246 18.76 -16.42 -7.77
CA ASP A 246 19.56 -17.47 -8.42
C ASP A 246 21.01 -17.40 -7.96
N LEU A 247 21.56 -16.18 -7.82
CA LEU A 247 22.91 -15.95 -7.33
C LEU A 247 23.11 -16.47 -5.91
N ILE A 248 22.13 -16.24 -5.03
CA ILE A 248 22.15 -16.69 -3.64
C ILE A 248 21.98 -18.21 -3.57
N ARG A 249 21.02 -18.78 -4.31
CA ARG A 249 20.78 -20.23 -4.33
C ARG A 249 21.96 -21.02 -4.92
N ALA A 250 22.65 -20.47 -5.91
CA ALA A 250 23.85 -21.06 -6.50
C ALA A 250 25.10 -20.93 -5.59
N GLY A 251 25.03 -20.17 -4.50
CA GLY A 251 26.17 -19.90 -3.62
C GLY A 251 27.19 -18.92 -4.22
N THR A 252 26.85 -18.22 -5.30
CA THR A 252 27.72 -17.24 -5.97
C THR A 252 27.96 -16.00 -5.10
N CYS A 253 26.96 -15.58 -4.33
CA CYS A 253 27.08 -14.51 -3.34
C CYS A 253 26.18 -14.77 -2.12
N LYS A 254 26.50 -14.12 -1.00
CA LYS A 254 25.65 -14.13 0.20
C LYS A 254 24.50 -13.13 0.07
N LEU A 255 23.46 -13.32 0.90
CA LEU A 255 22.37 -12.34 1.03
C LEU A 255 22.87 -10.92 1.32
N SER A 256 23.91 -10.78 2.14
CA SER A 256 24.56 -9.51 2.48
C SER A 256 25.36 -8.87 1.35
N GLU A 257 25.65 -9.61 0.27
CA GLU A 257 26.50 -9.17 -0.85
C GLU A 257 25.70 -8.86 -2.13
N ALA A 258 24.49 -9.39 -2.26
CA ALA A 258 23.61 -9.14 -3.41
C ALA A 258 23.19 -7.65 -3.54
N ILE A 259 22.67 -7.23 -4.68
CA ILE A 259 22.28 -5.82 -4.89
C ILE A 259 20.83 -5.64 -4.45
N SER A 260 20.59 -4.96 -3.33
CA SER A 260 19.24 -4.79 -2.75
C SER A 260 18.71 -3.36 -2.86
N ALA A 261 19.61 -2.37 -2.84
CA ALA A 261 19.28 -0.96 -3.01
C ALA A 261 20.27 -0.30 -3.96
N ARG A 262 19.90 0.83 -4.56
CA ARG A 262 20.80 1.57 -5.46
C ARG A 262 22.09 2.00 -4.77
N ASP A 263 21.98 2.37 -3.49
CA ASP A 263 23.08 2.80 -2.64
C ASP A 263 24.19 1.74 -2.56
N ASP A 264 23.81 0.45 -2.53
CA ASP A 264 24.75 -0.68 -2.51
C ASP A 264 25.69 -0.64 -3.73
N ILE A 265 25.21 -0.20 -4.90
CA ILE A 265 26.02 -0.09 -6.12
C ILE A 265 27.07 0.99 -5.98
N MET A 266 26.63 2.20 -5.63
CA MET A 266 27.54 3.33 -5.53
C MET A 266 28.62 3.07 -4.48
N VAL A 267 28.19 2.64 -3.29
CA VAL A 267 29.09 2.37 -2.17
C VAL A 267 30.07 1.24 -2.52
N TYR A 268 29.60 0.13 -3.09
CA TYR A 268 30.47 -0.97 -3.49
C TYR A 268 31.51 -0.58 -4.54
N LEU A 269 31.11 0.19 -5.56
CA LEU A 269 32.02 0.64 -6.62
C LEU A 269 33.08 1.62 -6.08
N ILE A 270 32.70 2.51 -5.16
CA ILE A 270 33.66 3.38 -4.47
C ILE A 270 34.64 2.54 -3.65
N TYR A 271 34.17 1.53 -2.91
CA TYR A 271 35.04 0.59 -2.18
C TYR A 271 36.00 -0.18 -3.10
N LYS A 272 35.61 -0.43 -4.35
CA LYS A 272 36.48 -1.04 -5.37
C LYS A 272 37.47 -0.07 -6.01
N GLY A 273 37.40 1.21 -5.66
CA GLY A 273 38.33 2.25 -6.09
C GLY A 273 37.86 3.07 -7.29
N LEU A 274 36.61 2.91 -7.76
CA LEU A 274 36.07 3.76 -8.82
C LEU A 274 35.88 5.19 -8.32
N GLN A 275 36.00 6.16 -9.22
CA GLN A 275 35.72 7.55 -8.88
C GLN A 275 34.24 7.73 -8.45
N PRO A 276 33.96 8.47 -7.36
CA PRO A 276 32.61 8.58 -6.81
C PRO A 276 31.54 9.05 -7.81
N LYS A 277 31.87 10.04 -8.64
CA LYS A 277 30.97 10.55 -9.69
C LYS A 277 30.63 9.48 -10.74
N GLN A 278 31.60 8.62 -11.08
CA GLN A 278 31.35 7.52 -12.00
C GLN A 278 30.48 6.43 -11.35
N ALA A 279 30.77 6.07 -10.10
CA ALA A 279 29.94 5.13 -9.34
C ALA A 279 28.48 5.61 -9.22
N PHE A 280 28.28 6.90 -8.96
CA PHE A 280 26.96 7.54 -8.94
C PHE A 280 26.23 7.44 -10.28
N LYS A 281 26.91 7.74 -11.40
CA LYS A 281 26.34 7.63 -12.74
C LYS A 281 25.92 6.20 -13.06
N ILE A 282 26.74 5.21 -12.72
CA ILE A 282 26.42 3.79 -12.92
C ILE A 282 25.21 3.40 -12.07
N MET A 283 25.19 3.76 -10.79
CA MET A 283 24.04 3.54 -9.90
C MET A 283 22.74 4.11 -10.48
N GLU A 284 22.75 5.38 -10.89
CA GLU A 284 21.57 6.05 -11.46
C GLU A 284 21.12 5.44 -12.78
N GLY A 285 22.04 4.92 -13.60
CA GLY A 285 21.73 4.17 -14.81
C GLY A 285 21.02 2.84 -14.50
N VAL A 286 21.60 2.05 -13.60
CA VAL A 286 21.09 0.72 -13.21
C VAL A 286 19.71 0.82 -12.56
N ARG A 287 19.53 1.74 -11.60
CA ARG A 287 18.24 1.89 -10.90
C ARG A 287 17.09 2.35 -11.81
N LYS A 288 17.41 2.93 -12.97
CA LYS A 288 16.47 3.36 -14.03
C LYS A 288 16.32 2.30 -15.13
N GLY A 289 16.89 1.11 -14.96
CA GLY A 289 16.80 0.03 -15.94
C GLY A 289 17.58 0.24 -17.23
N LYS A 290 18.53 1.19 -17.24
CA LYS A 290 19.40 1.44 -18.40
C LYS A 290 20.57 0.46 -18.48
N GLY A 291 20.75 -0.38 -17.44
CA GLY A 291 21.83 -1.34 -17.34
C GLY A 291 23.21 -0.69 -17.23
N VAL A 292 24.25 -1.50 -17.49
CA VAL A 292 25.66 -1.09 -17.50
C VAL A 292 26.19 -1.14 -18.93
N LYS A 293 26.65 0.00 -19.43
CA LYS A 293 27.29 0.13 -20.75
C LYS A 293 28.63 -0.60 -20.77
N GLU A 294 29.11 -1.02 -21.94
CA GLU A 294 30.36 -1.77 -22.02
C GLU A 294 31.57 -0.95 -21.53
N GLU A 295 31.61 0.35 -21.83
CA GLU A 295 32.64 1.28 -21.31
C GLU A 295 32.69 1.29 -19.77
N ASP A 296 31.53 1.33 -19.11
CA ASP A 296 31.44 1.29 -17.65
C ASP A 296 31.79 -0.11 -17.12
N ALA A 297 31.43 -1.18 -17.84
CA ALA A 297 31.76 -2.55 -17.48
C ALA A 297 33.27 -2.83 -17.55
N GLU A 298 33.98 -2.32 -18.56
CA GLU A 298 35.44 -2.41 -18.65
C GLU A 298 36.13 -1.77 -17.44
N ILE A 299 35.63 -0.60 -17.01
CA ILE A 299 36.15 0.10 -15.83
C ILE A 299 35.85 -0.68 -14.55
N MET A 300 34.64 -1.25 -14.43
CA MET A 300 34.29 -2.15 -13.33
C MET A 300 35.23 -3.36 -13.28
N ARG A 301 35.52 -4.00 -14.42
CA ARG A 301 36.47 -5.13 -14.51
C ARG A 301 37.89 -4.71 -14.14
N ALA A 302 38.36 -3.55 -14.60
CA ALA A 302 39.68 -3.01 -14.26
C ALA A 302 39.87 -2.84 -12.74
N HIS A 303 38.78 -2.54 -12.02
CA HIS A 303 38.74 -2.43 -10.56
C HIS A 303 38.34 -3.74 -9.86
N LYS A 304 38.42 -4.88 -10.54
CA LYS A 304 38.15 -6.22 -9.98
C LYS A 304 36.72 -6.36 -9.43
N VAL A 305 35.75 -5.74 -10.10
CA VAL A 305 34.33 -6.06 -9.90
C VAL A 305 34.03 -7.39 -10.61
N PRO A 306 33.44 -8.39 -9.95
CA PRO A 306 33.13 -9.68 -10.56
C PRO A 306 32.11 -9.58 -11.71
N GLU A 307 32.21 -10.46 -12.70
CA GLU A 307 31.30 -10.45 -13.86
C GLU A 307 29.84 -10.69 -13.45
N TRP A 308 29.59 -11.53 -12.44
CA TRP A 308 28.23 -11.76 -11.94
C TRP A 308 27.58 -10.48 -11.42
N TYR A 309 28.36 -9.55 -10.85
CA TYR A 309 27.87 -8.28 -10.33
C TYR A 309 27.50 -7.34 -11.47
N ILE A 310 28.34 -7.27 -12.51
CA ILE A 310 28.07 -6.49 -13.73
C ILE A 310 26.79 -6.99 -14.40
N GLU A 311 26.65 -8.31 -14.54
CA GLU A 311 25.46 -8.92 -15.14
C GLU A 311 24.21 -8.70 -14.28
N SER A 312 24.33 -8.79 -12.96
CA SER A 312 23.24 -8.43 -12.03
C SER A 312 22.77 -7.00 -12.25
N CYS A 313 23.68 -6.04 -12.37
CA CYS A 313 23.36 -4.64 -12.68
C CYS A 313 22.67 -4.46 -14.04
N ARG A 314 22.98 -5.28 -15.05
CA ARG A 314 22.34 -5.22 -16.38
C ARG A 314 20.89 -5.71 -16.38
N ARG A 315 20.54 -6.62 -15.47
CA ARG A 315 19.20 -7.23 -15.38
C ARG A 315 18.18 -6.30 -14.72
N ILE A 316 18.58 -5.61 -13.65
CA ILE A 316 17.73 -4.72 -12.86
C ILE A 316 17.02 -3.70 -13.76
N LYS A 317 15.68 -3.65 -13.68
CA LYS A 317 14.87 -2.65 -14.42
C LYS A 317 14.50 -1.44 -13.57
N TYR A 318 14.38 -1.65 -12.27
CA TYR A 318 14.03 -0.60 -11.32
C TYR A 318 14.53 -0.98 -9.92
N MET A 319 14.99 0.00 -9.14
CA MET A 319 15.44 -0.25 -7.76
C MET A 319 15.29 0.98 -6.86
N PHE A 320 14.88 0.75 -5.61
CA PHE A 320 14.69 1.78 -4.61
C PHE A 320 15.98 2.21 -3.88
N PRO A 321 15.97 3.42 -3.27
CA PRO A 321 16.97 3.83 -2.30
C PRO A 321 16.85 3.09 -0.97
N LYS A 322 18.00 2.87 -0.31
CA LYS A 322 18.11 2.23 1.00
C LYS A 322 17.37 3.01 2.09
N ALA A 323 17.33 4.35 1.99
CA ALA A 323 16.55 5.20 2.91
C ALA A 323 15.05 4.86 2.90
N HIS A 324 14.48 4.64 1.71
CA HIS A 324 13.07 4.28 1.58
C HIS A 324 12.81 2.89 2.18
N ALA A 325 13.60 1.89 1.78
CA ALA A 325 13.49 0.55 2.37
C ALA A 325 13.64 0.57 3.90
N THR A 326 14.59 1.35 4.42
CA THR A 326 14.80 1.50 5.86
C THR A 326 13.58 2.09 6.55
N ALA A 327 13.02 3.19 6.03
CA ALA A 327 11.85 3.84 6.61
C ALA A 327 10.64 2.90 6.69
N TYR A 328 10.38 2.16 5.61
CA TYR A 328 9.27 1.20 5.54
C TYR A 328 9.49 0.01 6.47
N VAL A 329 10.70 -0.55 6.53
CA VAL A 329 11.02 -1.65 7.45
C VAL A 329 10.94 -1.20 8.90
N MET A 330 11.31 0.03 9.24
CA MET A 330 11.10 0.58 10.59
C MET A 330 9.61 0.59 10.97
N MET A 331 8.73 1.03 10.07
CA MET A 331 7.29 1.02 10.32
C MET A 331 6.74 -0.40 10.42
N ALA A 332 7.11 -1.26 9.47
CA ALA A 332 6.71 -2.67 9.46
C ALA A 332 7.14 -3.40 10.74
N PHE A 333 8.35 -3.16 11.24
CA PHE A 333 8.85 -3.75 12.47
C PHE A 333 8.06 -3.25 13.70
N ARG A 334 7.77 -1.95 13.78
CA ARG A 334 6.94 -1.39 14.86
C ARG A 334 5.54 -1.98 14.87
N ILE A 335 4.91 -2.09 13.70
CA ILE A 335 3.61 -2.74 13.54
C ILE A 335 3.69 -4.24 13.93
N ALA A 336 4.75 -4.94 13.52
CA ALA A 336 4.98 -6.34 13.86
C ALA A 336 5.16 -6.55 15.37
N TRP A 337 5.75 -5.59 16.08
CA TRP A 337 5.84 -5.64 17.53
C TRP A 337 4.44 -5.67 18.17
N PHE A 338 3.51 -4.82 17.72
CA PHE A 338 2.12 -4.87 18.19
C PHE A 338 1.45 -6.20 17.84
N LYS A 339 1.74 -6.79 16.68
CA LYS A 339 1.21 -8.13 16.33
C LYS A 339 1.61 -9.21 17.35
N VAL A 340 2.83 -9.15 17.87
CA VAL A 340 3.32 -10.08 18.89
C VAL A 340 2.73 -9.79 20.27
N PHE A 341 2.82 -8.54 20.71
CA PHE A 341 2.62 -8.18 22.11
C PHE A 341 1.22 -7.61 22.43
N ARG A 342 0.49 -7.11 21.44
CA ARG A 342 -0.86 -6.52 21.55
C ARG A 342 -1.74 -6.97 20.37
N PRO A 343 -2.00 -8.28 20.24
CA PRO A 343 -2.58 -8.85 19.04
C PRO A 343 -4.00 -8.34 18.76
N GLU A 344 -4.85 -8.14 19.78
CA GLU A 344 -6.20 -7.60 19.59
C GLU A 344 -6.15 -6.20 18.97
N ALA A 345 -5.26 -5.33 19.45
CA ALA A 345 -5.05 -4.00 18.89
C ALA A 345 -4.50 -4.04 17.46
N PHE A 346 -3.57 -4.96 17.18
CA PHE A 346 -3.03 -5.17 15.84
C PHE A 346 -4.14 -5.54 14.83
N TYR A 347 -4.94 -6.55 15.13
CA TYR A 347 -6.01 -6.99 14.23
C TYR A 347 -7.12 -5.94 14.12
N ALA A 348 -7.50 -5.27 15.22
CA ALA A 348 -8.48 -4.18 15.17
C ALA A 348 -8.00 -3.04 14.25
N ALA A 349 -6.74 -2.62 14.35
CA ALA A 349 -6.16 -1.59 13.49
C ALA A 349 -6.07 -2.05 12.03
N TYR A 350 -5.65 -3.29 11.76
CA TYR A 350 -5.60 -3.83 10.40
C TYR A 350 -6.97 -3.85 9.73
N PHE A 351 -7.98 -4.44 10.38
CA PHE A 351 -9.32 -4.56 9.79
C PHE A 351 -10.03 -3.20 9.67
N THR A 352 -9.71 -2.25 10.53
CA THR A 352 -10.28 -0.89 10.45
C THR A 352 -9.69 -0.09 9.30
N VAL A 353 -8.36 -0.17 9.08
CA VAL A 353 -7.66 0.76 8.20
C VAL A 353 -7.39 0.19 6.81
N ARG A 354 -7.17 -1.13 6.68
CA ARG A 354 -6.65 -1.74 5.44
C ARG A 354 -7.59 -2.74 4.76
N ALA A 355 -8.66 -3.15 5.43
CA ALA A 355 -9.51 -4.25 4.97
C ALA A 355 -10.77 -3.73 4.26
N ASP A 356 -10.61 -2.96 3.18
CA ASP A 356 -11.74 -2.33 2.45
C ASP A 356 -12.79 -3.33 1.94
N ASP A 357 -12.34 -4.54 1.55
CA ASP A 357 -13.22 -5.60 1.06
C ASP A 357 -13.72 -6.54 2.18
N PHE A 358 -13.61 -6.17 3.46
CA PHE A 358 -14.03 -7.01 4.59
C PHE A 358 -15.54 -7.36 4.53
N ASP A 359 -15.89 -8.58 4.93
CA ASP A 359 -17.27 -9.04 5.02
C ASP A 359 -17.56 -9.67 6.38
N ALA A 360 -18.20 -8.90 7.26
CA ALA A 360 -18.53 -9.33 8.61
C ALA A 360 -19.41 -10.60 8.62
N GLU A 361 -20.35 -10.75 7.68
CA GLU A 361 -21.22 -11.93 7.60
C GLU A 361 -20.43 -13.21 7.37
N LEU A 362 -19.41 -13.15 6.51
CA LEU A 362 -18.53 -14.28 6.26
C LEU A 362 -17.59 -14.55 7.45
N MET A 363 -17.00 -13.49 8.01
CA MET A 363 -15.93 -13.61 8.99
C MET A 363 -16.40 -14.15 10.35
N VAL A 364 -17.64 -13.85 10.75
CA VAL A 364 -18.21 -14.31 12.03
C VAL A 364 -18.58 -15.80 12.03
N GLN A 365 -18.64 -16.45 10.86
CA GLN A 365 -18.87 -17.89 10.73
C GLN A 365 -17.67 -18.73 11.21
N GLY A 366 -16.53 -18.08 11.47
CA GLY A 366 -15.38 -18.67 12.14
C GLY A 366 -14.40 -19.41 11.22
N PRO A 367 -13.35 -20.00 11.80
CA PRO A 367 -12.14 -20.41 11.07
C PRO A 367 -12.38 -21.52 10.04
N LYS A 368 -13.35 -22.42 10.29
CA LYS A 368 -13.69 -23.49 9.34
C LYS A 368 -14.23 -22.93 8.03
N LYS A 369 -15.17 -21.98 8.11
CA LYS A 369 -15.75 -21.36 6.92
C LYS A 369 -14.75 -20.47 6.21
N ILE A 370 -13.98 -19.69 6.96
CA ILE A 370 -12.90 -18.85 6.42
C ILE A 370 -11.92 -19.71 5.61
N ARG A 371 -11.45 -20.83 6.18
CA ARG A 371 -10.54 -21.77 5.49
C ARG A 371 -11.14 -22.33 4.20
N GLN A 372 -12.41 -22.73 4.23
CA GLN A 372 -13.10 -23.23 3.03
C GLN A 372 -13.12 -22.17 1.91
N VAL A 373 -13.46 -20.91 2.24
CA VAL A 373 -13.52 -19.85 1.23
C VAL A 373 -12.14 -19.47 0.69
N ILE A 374 -11.10 -19.52 1.53
CA ILE A 374 -9.70 -19.40 1.07
C ILE A 374 -9.41 -20.43 -0.01
N GLU A 375 -9.71 -21.70 0.25
CA GLU A 375 -9.46 -22.81 -0.70
C GLU A 375 -10.24 -22.63 -2.01
N GLU A 376 -11.53 -22.26 -1.94
CA GLU A 376 -12.36 -21.98 -3.11
C GLU A 376 -11.82 -20.84 -3.98
N ILE A 377 -11.23 -19.80 -3.38
CA ILE A 377 -10.62 -18.68 -4.13
C ILE A 377 -9.27 -19.12 -4.74
N GLU A 378 -8.45 -19.87 -3.99
CA GLU A 378 -7.16 -20.37 -4.47
C GLU A 378 -7.32 -21.33 -5.66
N GLU A 379 -8.33 -22.20 -5.64
CA GLU A 379 -8.65 -23.13 -6.74
C GLU A 379 -8.97 -22.41 -8.05
N LYS A 380 -9.53 -21.19 -8.00
CA LYS A 380 -9.78 -20.38 -9.19
C LYS A 380 -8.48 -19.85 -9.82
N GLY A 381 -7.38 -19.78 -9.07
CA GLY A 381 -6.08 -19.28 -9.52
C GLY A 381 -6.18 -17.94 -10.26
N ASN A 382 -5.77 -17.91 -11.53
CA ASN A 382 -5.84 -16.71 -12.37
C ASN A 382 -7.27 -16.29 -12.74
N GLY A 383 -8.26 -17.15 -12.56
CA GLY A 383 -9.67 -16.87 -12.78
C GLY A 383 -10.35 -16.10 -11.64
N ALA A 384 -9.70 -15.98 -10.47
CA ALA A 384 -10.22 -15.18 -9.36
C ALA A 384 -10.27 -13.68 -9.73
N SER A 385 -11.39 -13.04 -9.42
CA SER A 385 -11.59 -11.60 -9.58
C SER A 385 -10.67 -10.80 -8.66
N GLN A 386 -10.50 -9.50 -8.94
CA GLN A 386 -9.69 -8.64 -8.07
C GLN A 386 -10.26 -8.55 -6.65
N LYS A 387 -11.59 -8.47 -6.53
CA LYS A 387 -12.28 -8.45 -5.24
C LYS A 387 -12.01 -9.73 -4.43
N GLU A 388 -12.04 -10.89 -5.08
CA GLU A 388 -11.72 -12.17 -4.41
C GLU A 388 -10.24 -12.23 -3.97
N LYS A 389 -9.31 -11.71 -4.78
CA LYS A 389 -7.88 -11.64 -4.40
C LYS A 389 -7.64 -10.71 -3.21
N ASN A 390 -8.33 -9.57 -3.17
CA ASN A 390 -8.29 -8.66 -2.03
C ASN A 390 -8.87 -9.34 -0.78
N MET A 391 -10.06 -9.94 -0.90
CA MET A 391 -10.72 -10.68 0.18
C MET A 391 -9.86 -11.84 0.69
N LEU A 392 -9.18 -12.58 -0.17
CA LEU A 392 -8.26 -13.66 0.22
C LEU A 392 -7.20 -13.15 1.21
N THR A 393 -6.61 -11.98 0.95
CA THR A 393 -5.61 -11.38 1.84
C THR A 393 -6.20 -11.06 3.22
N ILE A 394 -7.45 -10.61 3.28
CA ILE A 394 -8.17 -10.32 4.52
C ILE A 394 -8.53 -11.62 5.27
N LEU A 395 -9.00 -12.64 4.54
CA LEU A 395 -9.36 -13.96 5.07
C LEU A 395 -8.15 -14.66 5.71
N GLU A 396 -6.97 -14.57 5.09
CA GLU A 396 -5.73 -15.11 5.67
C GLU A 396 -5.44 -14.51 7.06
N VAL A 397 -5.62 -13.19 7.21
CA VAL A 397 -5.42 -12.48 8.48
C VAL A 397 -6.51 -12.82 9.49
N ALA A 398 -7.77 -12.95 9.05
CA ALA A 398 -8.89 -13.35 9.90
C ALA A 398 -8.75 -14.80 10.39
N LEU A 399 -8.25 -15.71 9.56
CA LEU A 399 -7.92 -17.08 9.95
C LEU A 399 -6.84 -17.08 11.03
N GLU A 400 -5.75 -16.34 10.82
CA GLU A 400 -4.68 -16.19 11.81
C GLU A 400 -5.20 -15.64 13.14
N ALA A 401 -6.02 -14.59 13.13
CA ALA A 401 -6.63 -14.03 14.34
C ALA A 401 -7.45 -15.09 15.10
N ASN A 402 -8.30 -15.86 14.39
CA ASN A 402 -9.10 -16.93 15.00
C ASN A 402 -8.22 -18.05 15.59
N CYS A 403 -7.17 -18.48 14.88
CA CYS A 403 -6.23 -19.49 15.37
C CYS A 403 -5.46 -19.03 16.62
N ARG A 404 -5.27 -17.72 16.78
CA ARG A 404 -4.70 -17.10 17.98
C ARG A 404 -5.73 -16.86 19.10
N GLY A 405 -6.97 -17.33 18.93
CA GLY A 405 -8.05 -17.20 19.92
C GLY A 405 -8.82 -15.88 19.86
N ILE A 406 -8.55 -15.01 18.88
CA ILE A 406 -9.21 -13.71 18.74
C ILE A 406 -10.41 -13.86 17.80
N LYS A 407 -11.60 -13.79 18.39
CA LYS A 407 -12.86 -13.96 17.66
C LYS A 407 -13.27 -12.65 16.98
N LEU A 408 -13.83 -12.77 15.78
CA LEU A 408 -14.54 -11.67 15.12
C LEU A 408 -16.01 -11.79 15.49
N LEU A 409 -16.53 -10.77 16.17
CA LEU A 409 -17.89 -10.74 16.70
C LEU A 409 -18.83 -10.07 15.70
N PRO A 410 -20.11 -10.49 15.65
CA PRO A 410 -21.11 -9.91 14.75
C PRO A 410 -21.37 -8.46 15.09
N VAL A 411 -21.85 -7.72 14.10
CA VAL A 411 -22.29 -6.34 14.28
C VAL A 411 -23.43 -6.31 15.31
N HIS A 412 -23.32 -5.39 16.27
CA HIS A 412 -24.28 -5.24 17.35
C HIS A 412 -24.87 -3.83 17.31
N LEU A 413 -26.19 -3.73 17.19
CA LEU A 413 -26.90 -2.47 16.97
C LEU A 413 -26.51 -1.38 17.99
N GLU A 414 -26.39 -1.74 19.26
CA GLU A 414 -26.11 -0.78 20.33
C GLU A 414 -24.62 -0.46 20.55
N LYS A 415 -23.72 -1.34 20.10
CA LYS A 415 -22.31 -1.32 20.54
C LYS A 415 -21.32 -1.11 19.40
N SER A 416 -21.65 -1.54 18.19
CA SER A 416 -20.76 -1.42 17.04
C SER A 416 -20.54 0.04 16.67
N ASP A 417 -19.32 0.35 16.26
CA ASP A 417 -18.97 1.63 15.64
C ASP A 417 -19.41 1.68 14.18
N ALA A 418 -19.36 2.86 13.56
CA ALA A 418 -19.63 3.04 12.15
C ALA A 418 -18.55 2.38 11.27
N ALA A 419 -17.28 2.53 11.61
CA ALA A 419 -16.15 2.12 10.77
C ALA A 419 -15.03 1.38 11.52
N LYS A 420 -14.95 1.49 12.84
CA LYS A 420 -13.83 0.96 13.63
C LYS A 420 -14.16 -0.35 14.33
N PHE A 421 -13.23 -1.29 14.33
CA PHE A 421 -13.32 -2.47 15.18
C PHE A 421 -13.11 -2.08 16.65
N ILE A 422 -14.02 -2.52 17.52
CA ILE A 422 -13.93 -2.29 18.97
C ILE A 422 -13.39 -3.55 19.65
N ILE A 423 -12.38 -3.38 20.50
CA ILE A 423 -11.81 -4.48 21.30
C ILE A 423 -12.73 -4.73 22.50
N THR A 424 -13.16 -5.98 22.68
CA THR A 424 -13.99 -6.43 23.81
C THR A 424 -13.36 -7.67 24.46
N PRO A 425 -13.72 -8.02 25.70
CA PRO A 425 -13.25 -9.26 26.34
C PRO A 425 -13.55 -10.53 25.53
N GLU A 426 -14.63 -10.55 24.74
CA GLU A 426 -15.06 -11.70 23.95
C GLU A 426 -14.38 -11.79 22.57
N GLY A 427 -13.81 -10.69 22.07
CA GLY A 427 -13.23 -10.58 20.74
C GLY A 427 -13.31 -9.17 20.14
N LEU A 428 -13.19 -9.08 18.81
CA LEU A 428 -13.27 -7.83 18.08
C LEU A 428 -14.68 -7.63 17.53
N LEU A 429 -15.36 -6.58 18.00
CA LEU A 429 -16.68 -6.22 17.54
C LEU A 429 -16.62 -5.53 16.17
N SER A 430 -17.28 -6.14 15.18
CA SER A 430 -17.30 -5.63 13.82
C SER A 430 -18.09 -4.31 13.72
N PRO A 431 -17.62 -3.34 12.91
CA PRO A 431 -18.35 -2.11 12.65
C PRO A 431 -19.50 -2.32 11.64
N PHE A 432 -20.45 -1.40 11.60
CA PHE A 432 -21.52 -1.42 10.59
C PHE A 432 -20.99 -1.39 9.16
N GLY A 433 -19.94 -0.60 8.90
CA GLY A 433 -19.27 -0.53 7.60
C GLY A 433 -18.57 -1.82 7.15
N GLY A 434 -18.41 -2.80 8.05
CA GLY A 434 -17.90 -4.14 7.72
C GLY A 434 -18.93 -5.06 7.05
N LEU A 435 -20.20 -4.65 6.98
CA LEU A 435 -21.25 -5.42 6.29
C LEU A 435 -21.34 -5.00 4.82
N GLN A 436 -21.25 -5.98 3.91
CA GLN A 436 -21.40 -5.75 2.48
C GLN A 436 -22.80 -5.18 2.18
N GLY A 437 -22.84 -3.99 1.57
CA GLY A 437 -24.08 -3.25 1.28
C GLY A 437 -24.41 -2.14 2.27
N VAL A 438 -23.67 -2.00 3.38
CA VAL A 438 -23.78 -0.88 4.32
C VAL A 438 -22.67 0.14 4.04
N GLY A 439 -23.00 1.20 3.32
CA GLY A 439 -22.05 2.27 3.01
C GLY A 439 -21.68 3.13 4.23
N ALA A 440 -20.54 3.82 4.17
CA ALA A 440 -20.01 4.64 5.27
C ALA A 440 -21.03 5.67 5.81
N ALA A 441 -21.78 6.35 4.94
CA ALA A 441 -22.81 7.30 5.36
C ALA A 441 -23.96 6.62 6.13
N ALA A 442 -24.39 5.43 5.70
CA ALA A 442 -25.43 4.68 6.40
C ALA A 442 -24.93 4.23 7.78
N ALA A 443 -23.71 3.71 7.87
CA ALA A 443 -23.07 3.32 9.13
C ALA A 443 -22.96 4.50 10.11
N GLN A 444 -22.51 5.67 9.63
CA GLN A 444 -22.43 6.89 10.43
C GLN A 444 -23.80 7.36 10.92
N ASN A 445 -24.81 7.37 10.05
CA ASN A 445 -26.15 7.79 10.44
C ASN A 445 -26.78 6.86 11.48
N ILE A 446 -26.52 5.55 11.42
CA ILE A 446 -27.00 4.59 12.44
C ILE A 446 -26.40 4.95 13.80
N VAL A 447 -25.09 5.18 13.88
CA VAL A 447 -24.42 5.54 15.13
C VAL A 447 -24.90 6.89 15.65
N ALA A 448 -24.97 7.91 14.78
CA ALA A 448 -25.44 9.24 15.17
C ALA A 448 -26.89 9.21 15.68
N ALA A 449 -27.80 8.51 14.99
CA ALA A 449 -29.17 8.37 15.45
C ALA A 449 -29.25 7.61 16.78
N ARG A 450 -28.47 6.54 16.96
CA ARG A 450 -28.42 5.78 18.22
C ARG A 450 -28.00 6.63 19.42
N GLU A 451 -27.08 7.58 19.22
CA GLU A 451 -26.60 8.46 20.30
C GLU A 451 -27.67 9.44 20.79
N GLU A 452 -28.65 9.79 19.94
CA GLU A 452 -29.79 10.61 20.35
C GLU A 452 -30.75 9.85 21.29
N ALA A 453 -31.05 8.59 20.96
CA ALA A 453 -31.87 7.68 21.76
C ALA A 453 -31.80 6.25 21.21
N PRO A 454 -32.01 5.20 22.04
CA PRO A 454 -32.17 3.82 21.55
C PRO A 454 -33.28 3.69 20.51
N PHE A 455 -33.14 2.71 19.60
CA PHE A 455 -34.17 2.42 18.60
C PHE A 455 -35.28 1.57 19.20
N THR A 456 -36.54 1.93 18.91
CA THR A 456 -37.73 1.23 19.42
C THR A 456 -38.27 0.17 18.46
N SER A 457 -38.06 0.37 17.15
CA SER A 457 -38.50 -0.53 16.09
C SER A 457 -37.60 -0.46 14.86
N ILE A 458 -37.79 -1.39 13.92
CA ILE A 458 -37.10 -1.37 12.62
C ILE A 458 -37.50 -0.12 11.81
N ASP A 459 -38.77 0.29 11.90
CA ASP A 459 -39.24 1.53 11.26
C ASP A 459 -38.61 2.78 11.88
N ASP A 460 -38.46 2.83 13.20
CA ASP A 460 -37.76 3.92 13.90
C ASP A 460 -36.30 4.05 13.43
N LEU A 461 -35.57 2.92 13.43
CA LEU A 461 -34.21 2.84 12.92
C LEU A 461 -34.11 3.35 11.49
N ARG A 462 -34.98 2.86 10.60
CA ARG A 462 -34.98 3.23 9.19
C ARG A 462 -35.21 4.72 8.98
N ASN A 463 -36.16 5.30 9.71
CA ASN A 463 -36.56 6.70 9.57
C ASN A 463 -35.49 7.65 10.15
N ARG A 464 -35.01 7.39 11.37
CA ARG A 464 -34.03 8.25 12.05
C ARG A 464 -32.65 8.16 11.42
N ALA A 465 -32.17 6.94 11.11
CA ALA A 465 -30.87 6.77 10.46
C ALA A 465 -30.92 7.04 8.94
N LYS A 466 -32.10 7.30 8.36
CA LYS A 466 -32.31 7.58 6.93
C LYS A 466 -31.65 6.53 6.03
N ILE A 467 -31.75 5.26 6.40
CA ILE A 467 -31.15 4.15 5.68
C ILE A 467 -32.13 3.47 4.73
N SER A 468 -31.60 2.90 3.65
CA SER A 468 -32.42 2.24 2.62
C SER A 468 -32.99 0.92 3.13
N LYS A 469 -34.04 0.42 2.47
CA LYS A 469 -34.61 -0.90 2.76
C LYS A 469 -33.57 -2.02 2.59
N THR A 470 -32.69 -1.90 1.61
CA THR A 470 -31.59 -2.86 1.37
C THR A 470 -30.62 -2.93 2.55
N VAL A 471 -30.30 -1.79 3.19
CA VAL A 471 -29.46 -1.77 4.40
C VAL A 471 -30.16 -2.48 5.56
N ILE A 472 -31.46 -2.26 5.74
CA ILE A 472 -32.26 -2.97 6.75
C ILE A 472 -32.24 -4.48 6.51
N GLU A 473 -32.43 -4.93 5.27
CA GLU A 473 -32.39 -6.34 4.90
C GLU A 473 -31.02 -6.97 5.23
N VAL A 474 -29.92 -6.25 4.97
CA VAL A 474 -28.56 -6.70 5.33
C VAL A 474 -28.41 -6.83 6.86
N LEU A 475 -28.81 -5.82 7.62
CA LEU A 475 -28.74 -5.85 9.09
C LEU A 475 -29.61 -6.96 9.69
N GLN A 476 -30.79 -7.20 9.12
CA GLN A 476 -31.71 -8.23 9.55
C GLN A 476 -31.17 -9.62 9.26
N ASN A 477 -30.63 -9.86 8.06
CA ASN A 477 -30.00 -11.13 7.69
C ASN A 477 -28.79 -11.45 8.56
N HIS A 478 -28.00 -10.44 8.94
CA HIS A 478 -26.89 -10.59 9.89
C HIS A 478 -27.36 -10.88 11.34
N GLY A 479 -28.66 -10.73 11.63
CA GLY A 479 -29.22 -10.90 12.97
C GLY A 479 -29.10 -9.69 13.89
N CYS A 480 -28.65 -8.53 13.40
CA CYS A 480 -28.50 -7.30 14.21
C CYS A 480 -29.82 -6.82 14.81
N LEU A 481 -30.94 -7.09 14.12
CA LEU A 481 -32.25 -6.54 14.43
C LEU A 481 -33.17 -7.55 15.14
N ALA A 482 -32.65 -8.70 15.59
CA ALA A 482 -33.45 -9.79 16.13
C ALA A 482 -34.29 -9.41 17.38
N ASN A 483 -33.85 -8.40 18.14
CA ASN A 483 -34.53 -7.92 19.34
C ASN A 483 -35.48 -6.74 19.09
N LEU A 484 -35.61 -6.27 17.85
CA LEU A 484 -36.50 -5.17 17.49
C LEU A 484 -37.81 -5.68 16.88
N GLN A 485 -38.91 -5.07 17.28
CA GLN A 485 -40.20 -5.23 16.60
C GLN A 485 -40.20 -4.50 15.25
N ALA A 486 -41.07 -4.93 14.33
CA ALA A 486 -41.14 -4.33 12.99
C ALA A 486 -41.54 -2.84 13.05
N SER A 487 -42.57 -2.50 13.83
CA SER A 487 -43.09 -1.15 13.97
C SER A 487 -43.51 -0.88 15.42
N ASP A 488 -43.54 0.39 15.79
CA ASP A 488 -44.06 0.83 17.09
C ASP A 488 -45.59 0.82 17.08
N GLN A 489 -46.20 0.21 18.09
CA GLN A 489 -47.66 0.18 18.26
C GLN A 489 -48.22 1.48 18.84
N MET A 490 -47.36 2.34 19.41
CA MET A 490 -47.69 3.67 19.92
C MET A 490 -46.52 4.63 19.66
N ALA A 491 -46.79 5.77 19.03
CA ALA A 491 -45.86 6.89 18.91
C ALA A 491 -46.29 8.01 19.86
N LEU A 492 -45.43 8.42 20.79
CA LEU A 492 -45.66 9.55 21.69
C LEU A 492 -44.79 10.73 21.20
N PHE A 493 -45.39 11.92 21.16
CA PHE A 493 -44.77 13.15 20.64
C PHE A 493 -43.65 13.71 21.51
#